data_AF-F7VFE3-F1
#
_entry.id   AF-F7VFE3-F1
#
_cell.length_a   1.000
_cell.length_b   1.000
_cell.length_c   1.000
_cell.angle_alpha   90.00
_cell.angle_beta   90.00
_cell.angle_gamma   90.00
#
_symmetry.space_group_name_H-M   'P 1'
#
loop_
_entity.id
_entity.type
_entity.pdbx_description
1 polymer ?
#
loop_
_entity_poly.entity_id
_entity_poly.type
_entity_poly.pdbx_seq_one_letter_code
_entity_poly.pdbx_strand_id
1 'polypeptide(L)'
;MSGSLTDIAGISVGNVQDFTHRTGVSVVRFAKPAIASISVLGGAPALRDTALLEPEMMVERIHAIVLSGGSVYGLDATSGVQSVLQQEFEKKPALHNKIRVPIVVQASLFDLANGGDKTWPRGFYTHLGEQAAQVASSAAVPLGTVGAGTGATTATLRGGLGSASMVTAGGYTVSALIAVNAIGNVTVGDGPHFWSAPFEHGEEFGGLGFPPDSAQAAQQLRIKPDYVAGTTIGIVATNAMLTPMQAKRLAIVGQDGVARGVFPAHLPQDGDTIFGVSTEEKPTPSLTDFCEILQAATMVTARAIALGVYHAAPLGWADCAPSWKEVFSDQDHKREQV
;
A
#
# COMPACT_ATOMS: atom_id res chain seq x y z
N MET A 1 -1.11 19.68 3.75
CA MET A 1 -0.67 18.27 3.63
C MET A 1 -0.83 17.87 2.18
N SER A 2 0.09 17.06 1.67
CA SER A 2 0.11 16.61 0.28
C SER A 2 -0.81 15.42 0.00
N GLY A 3 -1.40 14.82 1.04
CA GLY A 3 -2.18 13.59 0.90
C GLY A 3 -1.29 12.36 0.81
N SER A 4 -0.10 12.40 1.39
CA SER A 4 0.95 11.39 1.16
C SER A 4 1.51 10.81 2.45
N LEU A 5 2.02 9.58 2.41
CA LEU A 5 2.69 8.92 3.54
C LEU A 5 3.85 9.77 4.09
N THR A 6 4.51 10.53 3.23
CA THR A 6 5.61 11.45 3.58
C THR A 6 5.15 12.74 4.28
N ASP A 7 3.83 12.97 4.44
CA ASP A 7 3.31 14.01 5.35
C ASP A 7 3.66 13.71 6.82
N ILE A 8 4.05 12.47 7.15
CA ILE A 8 4.61 12.10 8.45
C ILE A 8 6.13 12.27 8.41
N ALA A 9 6.64 13.20 9.22
CA ALA A 9 8.06 13.46 9.35
C ALA A 9 8.85 12.18 9.71
N GLY A 10 10.02 12.03 9.10
CA GLY A 10 10.89 10.87 9.29
C GLY A 10 10.56 9.68 8.39
N ILE A 11 9.50 9.75 7.57
CA ILE A 11 9.21 8.75 6.53
C ILE A 11 9.73 9.24 5.18
N SER A 12 10.38 8.35 4.44
CA SER A 12 10.74 8.53 3.03
C SER A 12 10.30 7.33 2.22
N VAL A 13 9.94 7.56 0.96
CA VAL A 13 9.44 6.51 0.05
C VAL A 13 10.21 6.57 -1.25
N GLY A 14 10.65 5.42 -1.74
CA GLY A 14 11.27 5.26 -3.05
C GLY A 14 10.53 4.22 -3.87
N ASN A 15 10.30 4.53 -5.14
CA ASN A 15 9.59 3.66 -6.07
C ASN A 15 10.47 3.39 -7.29
N VAL A 16 10.55 2.14 -7.70
CA VAL A 16 11.19 1.72 -8.95
C VAL A 16 10.26 0.77 -9.68
N GLN A 17 10.10 0.99 -10.98
CA GLN A 17 9.23 0.23 -11.84
C GLN A 17 9.99 -0.26 -13.07
N ASP A 18 9.59 -1.43 -13.56
CA ASP A 18 10.03 -1.98 -14.83
C ASP A 18 8.79 -2.25 -15.70
N PHE A 19 8.64 -1.48 -16.78
CA PHE A 19 7.49 -1.59 -17.67
C PHE A 19 7.59 -2.74 -18.68
N THR A 20 8.79 -3.27 -18.91
CA THR A 20 9.01 -4.45 -19.76
C THR A 20 8.44 -5.69 -19.08
N HIS A 21 8.78 -5.88 -17.80
CA HIS A 21 8.32 -6.99 -16.96
C HIS A 21 7.01 -6.67 -16.24
N ARG A 22 6.51 -5.43 -16.36
CA ARG A 22 5.26 -4.92 -15.75
C ARG A 22 5.20 -5.18 -14.25
N THR A 23 6.25 -4.81 -13.53
CA THR A 23 6.35 -4.99 -12.08
C THR A 23 7.15 -3.86 -11.45
N GLY A 24 7.29 -3.85 -10.13
CA GLY A 24 8.09 -2.86 -9.43
C GLY A 24 8.14 -3.05 -7.93
N VAL A 25 8.87 -2.16 -7.27
CA VAL A 25 9.14 -2.16 -5.84
C VAL A 25 8.93 -0.76 -5.27
N SER A 26 8.29 -0.69 -4.11
CA SER A 26 8.14 0.49 -3.27
C SER A 26 8.80 0.23 -1.92
N VAL A 27 9.73 1.09 -1.51
CA VAL A 27 10.44 0.98 -0.24
C VAL A 27 10.08 2.18 0.63
N VAL A 28 9.61 1.91 1.85
CA VAL A 28 9.39 2.92 2.88
C VAL A 28 10.51 2.82 3.90
N ARG A 29 11.25 3.92 4.09
CA ARG A 29 12.38 4.01 5.02
C ARG A 29 12.07 4.97 6.16
N PHE A 30 12.55 4.62 7.35
CA PHE A 30 12.40 5.45 8.54
C PHE A 30 13.73 6.10 8.92
N ALA A 31 13.72 7.40 9.18
CA ALA A 31 14.90 8.17 9.60
C ALA A 31 15.45 7.68 10.95
N LYS A 32 14.55 7.21 11.83
CA LYS A 32 14.84 6.49 13.08
C LYS A 32 14.04 5.19 13.07
N PRO A 33 14.49 4.12 13.75
CA PRO A 33 13.73 2.88 13.82
C PRO A 33 12.32 3.11 14.39
N ALA A 34 11.29 2.80 13.60
CA ALA A 34 9.89 3.07 13.90
C ALA A 34 9.24 1.87 14.57
N ILE A 35 8.32 2.11 15.52
CA ILE A 35 7.48 1.05 16.08
C ILE A 35 6.62 0.48 14.95
N ALA A 36 6.57 -0.85 14.84
CA ALA A 36 5.77 -1.50 13.81
C ALA A 36 5.08 -2.77 14.32
N SER A 37 3.91 -3.05 13.75
CA SER A 37 3.24 -4.35 13.85
C SER A 37 2.53 -4.67 12.53
N ILE A 38 1.83 -5.80 12.44
CA ILE A 38 1.26 -6.33 11.20
C ILE A 38 -0.11 -6.97 11.41
N SER A 39 -1.01 -6.84 10.43
CA SER A 39 -2.23 -7.63 10.33
C SER A 39 -2.30 -8.31 8.96
N VAL A 40 -2.51 -9.62 8.96
CA VAL A 40 -2.63 -10.46 7.76
C VAL A 40 -4.01 -11.10 7.79
N LEU A 41 -4.88 -10.77 6.84
CA LEU A 41 -6.23 -11.33 6.75
C LEU A 41 -6.49 -12.09 5.44
N GLY A 42 -5.70 -11.85 4.40
CA GLY A 42 -5.79 -12.64 3.18
C GLY A 42 -5.30 -14.08 3.38
N GLY A 43 -5.91 -15.02 2.63
CA GLY A 43 -5.58 -16.45 2.73
C GLY A 43 -4.26 -16.91 2.07
N ALA A 44 -3.64 -16.09 1.24
CA ALA A 44 -2.43 -16.41 0.47
C ALA A 44 -1.34 -15.32 0.56
N PRO A 45 -0.83 -14.99 1.76
CA PRO A 45 0.16 -13.92 1.94
C PRO A 45 1.56 -14.34 1.46
N ALA A 46 2.29 -13.40 0.86
CA ALA A 46 3.72 -13.54 0.52
C ALA A 46 4.54 -12.55 1.35
N LEU A 47 5.15 -13.02 2.44
CA LEU A 47 5.78 -12.18 3.46
C LEU A 47 7.22 -12.59 3.74
N ARG A 48 8.03 -11.63 4.19
CA ARG A 48 9.39 -11.88 4.67
C ARG A 48 9.67 -11.14 5.97
N ASP A 49 10.27 -11.87 6.90
CA ASP A 49 10.70 -11.39 8.21
C ASP A 49 9.57 -10.73 9.03
N THR A 50 8.30 -11.05 8.77
CA THR A 50 7.16 -10.37 9.43
C THR A 50 6.78 -10.95 10.77
N ALA A 51 7.16 -12.20 11.08
CA ALA A 51 6.86 -12.83 12.37
C ALA A 51 7.45 -12.06 13.57
N LEU A 52 8.51 -11.28 13.35
CA LEU A 52 9.11 -10.41 14.38
C LEU A 52 8.19 -9.25 14.80
N LEU A 53 7.15 -8.96 14.02
CA LEU A 53 6.22 -7.84 14.26
C LEU A 53 5.04 -8.22 15.16
N GLU A 54 4.98 -9.47 15.63
CA GLU A 54 4.02 -9.84 16.66
C GLU A 54 4.38 -9.14 18.00
N PRO A 55 3.40 -8.56 18.72
CA PRO A 55 3.68 -7.69 19.87
C PRO A 55 4.47 -8.32 21.02
N GLU A 56 4.48 -9.64 21.13
CA GLU A 56 5.23 -10.40 22.14
C GLU A 56 6.72 -10.62 21.78
N MET A 57 7.12 -10.29 20.54
CA MET A 57 8.50 -10.48 20.08
C MET A 57 9.41 -9.36 20.57
N MET A 58 10.71 -9.65 20.65
CA MET A 58 11.72 -8.70 21.13
C MET A 58 11.92 -7.49 20.20
N VAL A 59 11.67 -7.65 18.89
CA VAL A 59 11.92 -6.59 17.92
C VAL A 59 10.69 -5.69 17.78
N GLU A 60 10.70 -4.58 18.48
CA GLU A 60 9.60 -3.61 18.43
C GLU A 60 9.73 -2.63 17.25
N ARG A 61 10.96 -2.45 16.73
CA ARG A 61 11.30 -1.36 15.82
C ARG A 61 12.00 -1.84 14.56
N ILE A 62 11.63 -1.26 13.43
CA ILE A 62 12.15 -1.60 12.10
C ILE A 62 12.70 -0.38 11.36
N HIS A 63 13.51 -0.60 10.33
CA HIS A 63 14.20 0.44 9.58
C HIS A 63 13.57 0.71 8.22
N ALA A 64 12.96 -0.32 7.62
CA ALA A 64 12.25 -0.18 6.36
C ALA A 64 11.16 -1.24 6.19
N ILE A 65 10.20 -0.92 5.34
CA ILE A 65 9.18 -1.85 4.82
C ILE A 65 9.30 -1.87 3.30
N VAL A 66 9.23 -3.06 2.71
CA VAL A 66 9.20 -3.25 1.26
C VAL A 66 7.82 -3.73 0.83
N LEU A 67 7.28 -3.11 -0.20
CA LEU A 67 6.12 -3.58 -0.96
C LEU A 67 6.61 -3.88 -2.37
N SER A 68 6.31 -5.06 -2.91
CA SER A 68 6.79 -5.45 -4.24
C SER A 68 5.71 -6.16 -5.04
N GLY A 69 5.83 -6.12 -6.37
CA GLY A 69 5.27 -7.16 -7.23
C GLY A 69 6.10 -8.45 -7.19
N GLY A 70 5.81 -9.37 -8.11
CA GLY A 70 6.59 -10.59 -8.32
C GLY A 70 6.20 -11.79 -7.46
N SER A 71 5.13 -11.70 -6.68
CA SER A 71 4.73 -12.76 -5.74
C SER A 71 5.93 -13.18 -4.87
N VAL A 72 6.13 -14.46 -4.63
CA VAL A 72 7.26 -14.99 -3.85
C VAL A 72 8.63 -14.63 -4.41
N TYR A 73 8.78 -14.41 -5.73
CA TYR A 73 10.04 -13.95 -6.32
C TYR A 73 10.38 -12.51 -5.90
N GLY A 74 9.34 -11.70 -5.68
CA GLY A 74 9.47 -10.33 -5.19
C GLY A 74 10.15 -10.21 -3.84
N LEU A 75 10.08 -11.26 -3.00
CA LEU A 75 10.68 -11.30 -1.65
C LEU A 75 12.21 -11.13 -1.63
N ASP A 76 12.86 -11.26 -2.79
CA ASP A 76 14.28 -10.95 -2.99
C ASP A 76 14.60 -9.45 -2.92
N ALA A 77 13.61 -8.58 -3.05
CA ALA A 77 13.78 -7.13 -2.97
C ALA A 77 14.28 -6.67 -1.60
N THR A 78 13.85 -7.32 -0.51
CA THR A 78 14.36 -7.04 0.86
C THR A 78 15.88 -7.13 0.93
N SER A 79 16.48 -8.11 0.23
CA SER A 79 17.94 -8.29 0.27
C SER A 79 18.68 -7.05 -0.24
N GLY A 80 18.19 -6.41 -1.30
CA GLY A 80 18.79 -5.18 -1.85
C GLY A 80 18.65 -4.00 -0.89
N VAL A 81 17.49 -3.85 -0.25
CA VAL A 81 17.26 -2.82 0.77
C VAL A 81 18.16 -3.02 1.98
N GLN A 82 18.33 -4.26 2.44
CA GLN A 82 19.25 -4.59 3.54
C GLN A 82 20.70 -4.24 3.19
N SER A 83 21.15 -4.51 1.97
CA SER A 83 22.50 -4.12 1.51
C SER A 83 22.71 -2.61 1.57
N VAL A 84 21.73 -1.80 1.15
CA VAL A 84 21.81 -0.33 1.25
C VAL A 84 21.92 0.11 2.71
N LEU A 85 21.05 -0.39 3.59
CA LEU A 85 21.06 -0.01 5.01
C LEU A 85 22.33 -0.48 5.73
N GLN A 86 22.88 -1.64 5.37
CA GLN A 86 24.14 -2.14 5.90
C GLN A 86 25.29 -1.19 5.56
N GLN A 87 25.41 -0.78 4.29
CA GLN A 87 26.45 0.17 3.86
C GLN A 87 26.33 1.53 4.58
N GLU A 88 25.10 1.98 4.86
CA GLU A 88 24.88 3.19 5.65
C GLU A 88 25.27 3.01 7.13
N PHE A 89 25.05 1.82 7.70
CA PHE A 89 25.41 1.52 9.08
C PHE A 89 26.91 1.41 9.29
N GLU A 90 27.64 0.89 8.30
CA GLU A 90 29.11 0.82 8.29
C GLU A 90 29.77 2.22 8.34
N LYS A 91 29.07 3.25 7.86
CA LYS A 91 29.55 4.65 7.92
C LYS A 91 29.30 5.31 9.29
N LYS A 92 28.55 4.68 10.19
CA LYS A 92 28.26 5.22 11.53
C LYS A 92 29.35 4.80 12.51
N PRO A 93 29.60 5.57 13.59
CA PRO A 93 30.51 5.16 14.65
C PRO A 93 30.20 3.75 15.17
N ALA A 94 31.26 2.96 15.33
CA ALA A 94 31.18 1.61 15.87
C ALA A 94 30.54 1.62 17.27
N LEU A 95 29.69 0.63 17.54
CA LEU A 95 29.12 0.43 18.87
C LEU A 95 30.04 -0.50 19.66
N HIS A 96 30.35 -0.16 20.91
CA HIS A 96 31.13 -1.03 21.77
C HIS A 96 30.39 -2.36 21.99
N ASN A 97 31.00 -3.48 21.56
CA ASN A 97 30.48 -4.85 21.66
C ASN A 97 29.07 -5.06 21.06
N LYS A 98 28.66 -4.26 20.06
CA LYS A 98 27.36 -4.44 19.39
C LYS A 98 27.50 -4.29 17.88
N ILE A 99 26.73 -5.08 17.14
CA ILE A 99 26.59 -5.00 15.69
C ILE A 99 25.25 -4.34 15.38
N ARG A 100 25.23 -3.41 14.42
CA ARG A 100 23.97 -2.84 13.91
C ARG A 100 23.38 -3.80 12.89
N VAL A 101 22.15 -4.24 13.11
CA VAL A 101 21.43 -5.15 12.19
C VAL A 101 20.21 -4.40 11.64
N PRO A 102 20.16 -4.09 10.33
CA PRO A 102 18.98 -3.44 9.75
C PRO A 102 17.82 -4.44 9.65
N ILE A 103 16.77 -4.18 10.42
CA ILE A 103 15.51 -4.91 10.32
C ILE A 103 14.66 -4.32 9.19
N VAL A 104 14.39 -5.15 8.19
CA VAL A 104 13.56 -4.84 7.02
C VAL A 104 12.53 -5.95 6.88
N VAL A 105 11.28 -5.57 6.69
CA VAL A 105 10.16 -6.51 6.51
C VAL A 105 9.50 -6.28 5.16
N GLN A 106 8.79 -7.27 4.64
CA GLN A 106 8.20 -7.17 3.31
C GLN A 106 6.86 -7.88 3.18
N ALA A 107 6.02 -7.31 2.32
CA ALA A 107 4.90 -8.00 1.68
C ALA A 107 5.03 -7.89 0.15
N SER A 108 4.57 -8.92 -0.57
CA SER A 108 4.61 -8.98 -2.02
C SER A 108 3.25 -9.33 -2.61
N LEU A 109 2.90 -8.71 -3.73
CA LEU A 109 1.67 -8.96 -4.49
C LEU A 109 1.93 -9.78 -5.75
N PHE A 110 0.89 -10.46 -6.23
CA PHE A 110 0.94 -11.24 -7.45
C PHE A 110 0.65 -10.40 -8.69
N ASP A 111 1.66 -10.16 -9.52
CA ASP A 111 1.54 -9.51 -10.83
C ASP A 111 2.15 -10.37 -11.97
N LEU A 112 2.24 -11.68 -11.75
CA LEU A 112 2.88 -12.60 -12.70
C LEU A 112 2.00 -12.90 -13.93
N ALA A 113 0.68 -12.70 -13.82
CA ALA A 113 -0.29 -12.94 -14.89
C ALA A 113 -0.77 -11.66 -15.61
N ASN A 114 -0.09 -10.52 -15.42
CA ASN A 114 -0.49 -9.23 -16.00
C ASN A 114 0.11 -8.96 -17.40
N GLY A 115 0.64 -10.01 -18.05
CA GLY A 115 1.43 -9.92 -19.28
C GLY A 115 2.86 -9.39 -19.04
N GLY A 116 3.48 -8.81 -20.06
CA GLY A 116 4.88 -8.38 -19.99
C GLY A 116 5.86 -9.56 -20.06
N ASP A 117 7.15 -9.25 -20.15
CA ASP A 117 8.19 -10.27 -20.18
C ASP A 117 8.42 -10.82 -18.77
N LYS A 118 8.26 -12.13 -18.58
CA LYS A 118 8.53 -12.79 -17.28
C LYS A 118 9.89 -13.50 -17.26
N THR A 119 10.75 -13.23 -18.25
CA THR A 119 12.11 -13.76 -18.37
C THR A 119 13.15 -12.76 -17.85
N TRP A 120 13.02 -12.36 -16.58
CA TRP A 120 13.99 -11.46 -15.94
C TRP A 120 15.30 -12.16 -15.54
N PRO A 121 16.43 -11.42 -15.48
CA PRO A 121 17.72 -11.97 -15.05
C PRO A 121 17.75 -12.32 -13.55
N ARG A 122 18.76 -13.10 -13.14
CA ARG A 122 19.01 -13.40 -11.73
C ARG A 122 19.24 -12.12 -10.92
N GLY A 123 18.65 -12.04 -9.72
CA GLY A 123 18.81 -10.88 -8.83
C GLY A 123 18.02 -9.65 -9.26
N PHE A 124 17.07 -9.80 -10.18
CA PHE A 124 16.21 -8.72 -10.67
C PHE A 124 15.52 -7.95 -9.53
N TYR A 125 14.73 -8.62 -8.69
CA TYR A 125 14.04 -7.96 -7.57
C TYR A 125 14.99 -7.38 -6.52
N THR A 126 16.14 -8.02 -6.28
CA THR A 126 17.19 -7.47 -5.41
C THR A 126 17.69 -6.12 -5.91
N HIS A 127 17.98 -5.99 -7.21
CA HIS A 127 18.40 -4.70 -7.80
C HIS A 127 17.30 -3.65 -7.73
N LEU A 128 16.04 -4.02 -8.00
CA LEU A 128 14.91 -3.10 -7.85
C LEU A 128 14.77 -2.59 -6.41
N GLY A 129 14.93 -3.47 -5.42
CA GLY A 129 14.90 -3.12 -4.00
C GLY A 129 16.03 -2.18 -3.60
N GLU A 130 17.26 -2.45 -4.05
CA GLU A 130 18.41 -1.56 -3.84
C GLU A 130 18.17 -0.17 -4.42
N GLN A 131 17.75 -0.09 -5.69
CA GLN A 131 17.47 1.19 -6.36
C GLN A 131 16.34 1.94 -5.65
N ALA A 132 15.25 1.26 -5.28
CA ALA A 132 14.13 1.86 -4.56
C ALA A 132 14.55 2.41 -3.20
N ALA A 133 15.43 1.72 -2.46
CA ALA A 133 15.98 2.24 -1.22
C ALA A 133 16.90 3.46 -1.40
N GLN A 134 17.65 3.52 -2.51
CA GLN A 134 18.56 4.62 -2.84
C GLN A 134 17.82 5.89 -3.27
N VAL A 135 16.73 5.77 -4.03
CA VAL A 135 15.95 6.92 -4.52
C VAL A 135 14.87 7.37 -3.54
N ALA A 136 14.76 6.75 -2.38
CA ALA A 136 13.77 7.11 -1.37
C ALA A 136 13.91 8.56 -0.92
N SER A 137 12.81 9.31 -0.92
CA SER A 137 12.80 10.73 -0.56
C SER A 137 11.57 11.08 0.28
N SER A 138 11.60 12.27 0.91
CA SER A 138 10.46 12.83 1.65
C SER A 138 9.50 13.63 0.76
N ALA A 139 9.64 13.56 -0.57
CA ALA A 139 8.70 14.19 -1.49
C ALA A 139 7.34 13.49 -1.45
N ALA A 140 6.30 14.15 -1.98
CA ALA A 140 5.00 13.52 -2.16
C ALA A 140 5.13 12.26 -3.04
N VAL A 141 4.54 11.16 -2.58
CA VAL A 141 4.60 9.86 -3.26
C VAL A 141 3.81 9.90 -4.56
N PRO A 142 4.41 9.58 -5.72
CA PRO A 142 3.66 9.39 -6.96
C PRO A 142 2.64 8.26 -6.83
N LEU A 143 1.49 8.40 -7.47
CA LEU A 143 0.38 7.45 -7.39
C LEU A 143 0.13 6.72 -8.72
N GLY A 144 -0.64 5.63 -8.68
CA GLY A 144 -1.05 4.86 -9.86
C GLY A 144 -0.04 3.79 -10.25
N THR A 145 0.35 3.77 -11.53
CA THR A 145 1.22 2.73 -12.11
C THR A 145 2.70 3.00 -11.83
N VAL A 146 3.08 2.85 -10.55
CA VAL A 146 4.42 3.18 -10.04
C VAL A 146 4.81 2.21 -8.92
N GLY A 147 6.11 1.89 -8.80
CA GLY A 147 6.62 1.00 -7.76
C GLY A 147 5.87 -0.33 -7.70
N ALA A 148 5.46 -0.77 -6.51
CA ALA A 148 4.67 -1.98 -6.32
C ALA A 148 3.31 -1.96 -7.05
N GLY A 149 2.78 -0.78 -7.37
CA GLY A 149 1.53 -0.60 -8.11
C GLY A 149 1.66 -0.81 -9.63
N THR A 150 2.88 -0.96 -10.17
CA THR A 150 3.14 -1.02 -11.61
C THR A 150 2.38 -2.14 -12.30
N GLY A 151 2.41 -3.33 -11.70
CA GLY A 151 1.80 -4.53 -12.24
C GLY A 151 0.42 -4.84 -11.69
N ALA A 152 -0.08 -4.01 -10.77
CA ALA A 152 -1.23 -4.30 -9.96
C ALA A 152 -2.54 -4.22 -10.77
N THR A 153 -3.49 -5.11 -10.44
CA THR A 153 -4.81 -5.23 -11.07
C THR A 153 -5.88 -5.49 -10.01
N THR A 154 -7.12 -5.13 -10.29
CA THR A 154 -8.32 -5.56 -9.55
C THR A 154 -9.07 -6.59 -10.39
N ALA A 155 -10.29 -7.00 -10.03
CA ALA A 155 -11.05 -7.93 -10.85
C ALA A 155 -11.39 -7.36 -12.25
N THR A 156 -11.65 -6.05 -12.36
CA THR A 156 -12.09 -5.43 -13.62
C THR A 156 -11.20 -4.31 -14.13
N LEU A 157 -10.33 -3.73 -13.30
CA LEU A 157 -9.54 -2.56 -13.63
C LEU A 157 -8.06 -2.77 -13.33
N ARG A 158 -7.23 -1.89 -13.86
CA ARG A 158 -5.87 -1.71 -13.36
C ARG A 158 -5.92 -1.29 -11.89
N GLY A 159 -5.01 -1.85 -11.11
CA GLY A 159 -4.74 -1.45 -9.74
C GLY A 159 -3.77 -0.28 -9.68
N GLY A 160 -3.06 -0.14 -8.57
CA GLY A 160 -1.99 0.86 -8.48
C GLY A 160 -1.49 1.08 -7.06
N LEU A 161 -0.53 2.00 -6.94
CA LEU A 161 -0.02 2.48 -5.66
C LEU A 161 -0.78 3.77 -5.30
N GLY A 162 -1.43 3.79 -4.15
CA GLY A 162 -2.18 4.94 -3.68
C GLY A 162 -1.73 5.39 -2.30
N SER A 163 -1.88 6.67 -1.99
CA SER A 163 -1.56 7.23 -0.69
C SER A 163 -2.58 8.29 -0.32
N ALA A 164 -2.92 8.38 0.97
CA ALA A 164 -3.80 9.40 1.51
C ALA A 164 -3.35 9.75 2.93
N SER A 165 -3.60 10.98 3.37
CA SER A 165 -3.31 11.43 4.73
C SER A 165 -4.46 12.27 5.30
N MET A 166 -4.50 12.37 6.62
CA MET A 166 -5.35 13.32 7.34
C MET A 166 -4.75 13.65 8.72
N VAL A 167 -5.28 14.70 9.34
CA VAL A 167 -4.93 15.12 10.70
C VAL A 167 -6.17 14.96 11.57
N THR A 168 -6.03 14.30 12.72
CA THR A 168 -7.11 14.12 13.70
C THR A 168 -7.40 15.42 14.45
N ALA A 169 -8.48 15.48 15.23
CA ALA A 169 -8.79 16.67 16.03
C ALA A 169 -7.73 16.92 17.12
N GLY A 170 -7.17 15.84 17.69
CA GLY A 170 -5.98 15.88 18.57
C GLY A 170 -4.67 16.28 17.86
N GLY A 171 -4.72 16.55 16.55
CA GLY A 171 -3.60 17.02 15.76
C GLY A 171 -2.66 15.91 15.25
N TYR A 172 -2.95 14.63 15.49
CA TYR A 172 -2.10 13.54 15.01
C TYR A 172 -2.23 13.37 13.50
N THR A 173 -1.11 13.15 12.82
CA THR A 173 -1.14 12.82 11.39
C THR A 173 -1.30 11.32 11.25
N VAL A 174 -2.22 10.89 10.40
CA VAL A 174 -2.41 9.49 10.01
C VAL A 174 -2.36 9.41 8.50
N SER A 175 -1.63 8.45 7.96
CA SER A 175 -1.50 8.28 6.52
C SER A 175 -1.34 6.83 6.11
N ALA A 176 -1.78 6.51 4.91
CA ALA A 176 -1.66 5.19 4.32
C ALA A 176 -0.90 5.23 2.99
N LEU A 177 -0.21 4.14 2.67
CA LEU A 177 0.35 3.83 1.34
C LEU A 177 -0.01 2.38 1.00
N ILE A 178 -0.81 2.19 -0.05
CA ILE A 178 -1.41 0.89 -0.39
C ILE A 178 -1.11 0.54 -1.85
N ALA A 179 -0.57 -0.64 -2.09
CA ALA A 179 -0.49 -1.25 -3.42
C ALA A 179 -1.71 -2.17 -3.61
N VAL A 180 -2.55 -1.81 -4.58
CA VAL A 180 -3.89 -2.36 -4.78
C VAL A 180 -3.87 -3.40 -5.89
N ASN A 181 -3.64 -4.67 -5.55
CA ASN A 181 -3.78 -5.79 -6.46
C ASN A 181 -4.95 -6.71 -6.06
N ALA A 182 -6.03 -6.15 -5.53
CA ALA A 182 -7.16 -6.88 -4.93
C ALA A 182 -7.72 -8.03 -5.78
N ILE A 183 -8.20 -9.10 -5.14
CA ILE A 183 -9.00 -10.12 -5.84
C ILE A 183 -10.34 -9.55 -6.32
N GLY A 184 -10.94 -8.66 -5.53
CA GLY A 184 -12.26 -8.09 -5.78
C GLY A 184 -12.22 -6.77 -6.54
N ASN A 185 -13.31 -6.01 -6.45
CA ASN A 185 -13.45 -4.73 -7.11
C ASN A 185 -13.34 -3.54 -6.15
N VAL A 186 -12.76 -2.46 -6.68
CA VAL A 186 -12.65 -1.17 -5.97
C VAL A 186 -13.81 -0.23 -6.35
N THR A 187 -14.42 -0.48 -7.51
CA THR A 187 -15.63 0.20 -7.96
C THR A 187 -16.90 -0.62 -7.69
N VAL A 188 -18.03 0.07 -7.66
CA VAL A 188 -19.35 -0.49 -7.38
C VAL A 188 -19.98 -1.03 -8.66
N GLY A 189 -20.19 -2.34 -8.70
CA GLY A 189 -20.74 -3.02 -9.87
C GLY A 189 -19.85 -2.83 -11.10
N ASP A 190 -20.43 -2.33 -12.18
CA ASP A 190 -19.75 -2.01 -13.44
C ASP A 190 -19.63 -0.49 -13.65
N GLY A 191 -19.97 0.30 -12.64
CA GLY A 191 -19.98 1.76 -12.69
C GLY A 191 -18.65 2.39 -12.26
N PRO A 192 -18.54 3.73 -12.41
CA PRO A 192 -17.30 4.45 -12.11
C PRO A 192 -17.10 4.74 -10.60
N HIS A 193 -18.11 4.50 -9.76
CA HIS A 193 -18.14 4.97 -8.37
C HIS A 193 -17.32 4.03 -7.50
N PHE A 194 -16.56 4.58 -6.55
CA PHE A 194 -15.71 3.82 -5.65
C PHE A 194 -16.45 3.40 -4.39
N TRP A 195 -16.12 2.22 -3.83
CA TRP A 195 -16.62 1.83 -2.49
C TRP A 195 -16.20 2.82 -1.40
N SER A 196 -15.08 3.51 -1.62
CA SER A 196 -14.54 4.53 -0.72
C SER A 196 -15.18 5.91 -0.83
N ALA A 197 -16.22 6.09 -1.65
CA ALA A 197 -16.94 7.35 -1.82
C ALA A 197 -17.33 8.07 -0.51
N PRO A 198 -17.76 7.38 0.57
CA PRO A 198 -18.09 8.05 1.84
C PRO A 198 -16.91 8.77 2.51
N PHE A 199 -15.68 8.48 2.07
CA PHE A 199 -14.45 9.01 2.65
C PHE A 199 -13.71 9.96 1.70
N GLU A 200 -14.26 10.25 0.51
CA GLU A 200 -13.63 11.17 -0.44
C GLU A 200 -13.45 12.55 0.18
N HIS A 201 -12.25 13.11 0.05
CA HIS A 201 -11.98 14.49 0.44
C HIS A 201 -11.88 15.38 -0.80
N GLY A 202 -12.84 16.31 -0.94
CA GLY A 202 -12.95 17.12 -2.15
C GLY A 202 -13.34 16.26 -3.34
N GLU A 203 -12.55 16.32 -4.42
CA GLU A 203 -12.79 15.56 -5.66
C GLU A 203 -11.54 14.73 -6.02
N GLU A 204 -10.81 14.25 -5.00
CA GLU A 204 -9.49 13.62 -5.16
C GLU A 204 -9.52 12.34 -6.01
N PHE A 205 -10.67 11.68 -6.16
CA PHE A 205 -10.86 10.57 -7.10
C PHE A 205 -12.15 10.76 -7.94
N GLY A 206 -12.45 12.01 -8.29
CA GLY A 206 -13.45 12.38 -9.29
C GLY A 206 -14.78 12.91 -8.75
N GLY A 207 -14.99 12.99 -7.44
CA GLY A 207 -16.16 13.67 -6.85
C GLY A 207 -17.50 13.05 -7.22
N LEU A 208 -17.52 11.75 -7.53
CA LEU A 208 -18.70 11.07 -8.07
C LEU A 208 -19.83 10.87 -7.06
N GLY A 209 -19.51 10.94 -5.76
CA GLY A 209 -20.46 10.69 -4.69
C GLY A 209 -20.89 9.21 -4.61
N PHE A 210 -22.09 8.99 -4.05
CA PHE A 210 -22.61 7.65 -3.85
C PHE A 210 -23.10 7.01 -5.16
N PRO A 211 -22.89 5.70 -5.36
CA PRO A 211 -23.42 5.00 -6.52
C PRO A 211 -24.95 5.14 -6.59
N PRO A 212 -25.55 5.29 -7.80
CA PRO A 212 -27.00 5.21 -7.96
C PRO A 212 -27.50 3.83 -7.51
N ASP A 213 -28.75 3.77 -7.02
CA ASP A 213 -29.32 2.62 -6.33
C ASP A 213 -29.28 1.34 -7.20
N SER A 214 -28.19 0.58 -7.06
CA SER A 214 -27.89 -0.63 -7.83
C SER A 214 -27.47 -1.77 -6.91
N ALA A 215 -28.03 -1.81 -5.70
CA ALA A 215 -27.60 -2.69 -4.61
C ALA A 215 -27.48 -4.17 -5.04
N GLN A 216 -28.40 -4.66 -5.88
CA GLN A 216 -28.36 -6.05 -6.34
C GLN A 216 -27.20 -6.33 -7.31
N ALA A 217 -26.92 -5.42 -8.25
CA ALA A 217 -25.78 -5.58 -9.16
C ALA A 217 -24.46 -5.47 -8.39
N ALA A 218 -24.38 -4.58 -7.40
CA ALA A 218 -23.21 -4.38 -6.57
C ALA A 218 -22.89 -5.57 -5.64
N GLN A 219 -23.87 -6.43 -5.34
CA GLN A 219 -23.72 -7.61 -4.47
C GLN A 219 -23.32 -8.89 -5.22
N GLN A 220 -23.28 -8.88 -6.55
CA GLN A 220 -22.81 -10.03 -7.32
C GLN A 220 -21.29 -10.21 -7.12
N LEU A 221 -20.86 -11.46 -6.94
CA LEU A 221 -19.46 -11.80 -6.79
C LEU A 221 -18.69 -11.38 -8.05
N ARG A 222 -17.73 -10.46 -7.88
CA ARG A 222 -16.77 -10.05 -8.90
C ARG A 222 -15.37 -10.27 -8.34
N ILE A 223 -14.70 -11.27 -8.88
CA ILE A 223 -13.34 -11.64 -8.49
C ILE A 223 -12.51 -11.95 -9.72
N LYS A 224 -11.19 -11.85 -9.59
CA LYS A 224 -10.24 -12.31 -10.62
C LYS A 224 -10.42 -13.82 -10.91
N PRO A 225 -9.97 -14.29 -12.09
CA PRO A 225 -9.93 -15.72 -12.40
C PRO A 225 -9.09 -16.53 -11.40
N ASP A 226 -9.42 -17.81 -11.20
CA ASP A 226 -8.82 -18.67 -10.16
C ASP A 226 -7.29 -18.83 -10.20
N TYR A 227 -6.68 -18.63 -11.37
CA TYR A 227 -5.23 -18.72 -11.56
C TYR A 227 -4.48 -17.41 -11.25
N VAL A 228 -5.20 -16.34 -10.89
CA VAL A 228 -4.65 -15.02 -10.56
C VAL A 228 -4.95 -14.71 -9.10
N ALA A 229 -3.90 -14.61 -8.28
CA ALA A 229 -4.06 -14.20 -6.89
C ALA A 229 -4.37 -12.70 -6.77
N GLY A 230 -5.14 -12.35 -5.73
CA GLY A 230 -5.37 -10.99 -5.29
C GLY A 230 -4.44 -10.63 -4.14
N THR A 231 -4.09 -9.37 -3.96
CA THR A 231 -3.28 -8.91 -2.81
C THR A 231 -3.40 -7.39 -2.66
N THR A 232 -3.96 -6.91 -1.56
CA THR A 232 -3.88 -5.50 -1.15
C THR A 232 -2.87 -5.39 0.00
N ILE A 233 -1.71 -4.82 -0.29
CA ILE A 233 -0.61 -4.69 0.69
C ILE A 233 -0.29 -3.24 0.96
N GLY A 234 0.04 -2.91 2.20
CA GLY A 234 0.35 -1.52 2.48
C GLY A 234 0.69 -1.22 3.92
N ILE A 235 0.82 0.08 4.18
CA ILE A 235 1.25 0.64 5.46
C ILE A 235 0.21 1.66 5.89
N VAL A 236 -0.13 1.64 7.18
CA VAL A 236 -0.82 2.72 7.87
C VAL A 236 0.12 3.25 8.94
N ALA A 237 0.45 4.53 8.87
CA ALA A 237 1.40 5.18 9.75
C ALA A 237 0.75 6.33 10.52
N THR A 238 1.27 6.58 11.71
CA THR A 238 0.98 7.78 12.50
C THR A 238 2.24 8.37 13.12
N ASN A 239 2.21 9.67 13.46
CA ASN A 239 3.24 10.30 14.29
C ASN A 239 2.97 10.18 15.80
N ALA A 240 1.83 9.65 16.24
CA ALA A 240 1.55 9.43 17.66
C ALA A 240 2.50 8.41 18.29
N MET A 241 2.91 8.60 19.55
CA MET A 241 3.68 7.58 20.28
C MET A 241 2.80 6.37 20.62
N LEU A 242 3.08 5.21 20.01
CA LEU A 242 2.32 3.97 20.16
C LEU A 242 3.20 2.82 20.67
N THR A 243 2.62 1.90 21.43
CA THR A 243 3.23 0.60 21.72
C THR A 243 3.08 -0.38 20.54
N PRO A 244 3.83 -1.49 20.48
CA PRO A 244 3.62 -2.55 19.47
C PRO A 244 2.18 -3.08 19.43
N MET A 245 1.53 -3.21 20.59
CA MET A 245 0.12 -3.62 20.67
C MET A 245 -0.84 -2.58 20.06
N GLN A 246 -0.57 -1.29 20.26
CA GLN A 246 -1.35 -0.21 19.65
C GLN A 246 -1.09 -0.14 18.13
N ALA A 247 0.14 -0.36 17.69
CA ALA A 247 0.48 -0.49 16.27
C ALA A 247 -0.21 -1.72 15.64
N LYS A 248 -0.34 -2.84 16.37
CA LYS A 248 -1.14 -4.01 15.93
C LYS A 248 -2.59 -3.62 15.72
N ARG A 249 -3.17 -2.86 16.66
CA ARG A 249 -4.55 -2.36 16.53
C ARG A 249 -4.70 -1.43 15.33
N LEU A 250 -3.72 -0.56 15.08
CA LEU A 250 -3.67 0.30 13.90
C LEU A 250 -3.66 -0.52 12.60
N ALA A 251 -2.85 -1.58 12.54
CA ALA A 251 -2.82 -2.49 11.39
C ALA A 251 -4.17 -3.20 11.16
N ILE A 252 -4.82 -3.65 12.24
CA ILE A 252 -6.14 -4.30 12.18
C ILE A 252 -7.19 -3.36 11.59
N VAL A 253 -7.30 -2.12 12.09
CA VAL A 253 -8.29 -1.16 11.55
C VAL A 253 -7.93 -0.62 10.16
N GLY A 254 -6.67 -0.78 9.74
CA GLY A 254 -6.29 -0.61 8.34
C GLY A 254 -6.99 -1.63 7.44
N GLN A 255 -7.14 -2.88 7.87
CA GLN A 255 -7.89 -3.90 7.13
C GLN A 255 -9.39 -3.56 7.03
N ASP A 256 -9.96 -2.92 8.05
CA ASP A 256 -11.33 -2.37 7.97
C ASP A 256 -11.46 -1.29 6.88
N GLY A 257 -10.36 -0.61 6.54
CA GLY A 257 -10.27 0.30 5.40
C GLY A 257 -10.14 -0.45 4.07
N VAL A 258 -9.43 -1.58 4.03
CA VAL A 258 -9.39 -2.48 2.88
C VAL A 258 -10.80 -2.98 2.55
N ALA A 259 -11.54 -3.50 3.53
CA ALA A 259 -12.92 -3.97 3.33
C ALA A 259 -13.91 -2.85 2.92
N ARG A 260 -13.57 -1.58 3.15
CA ARG A 260 -14.34 -0.41 2.71
C ARG A 260 -13.89 0.14 1.35
N GLY A 261 -12.71 -0.24 0.87
CA GLY A 261 -12.20 0.14 -0.45
C GLY A 261 -12.30 -0.97 -1.48
N VAL A 262 -12.43 -2.22 -1.05
CA VAL A 262 -12.44 -3.41 -1.89
C VAL A 262 -13.61 -4.29 -1.48
N PHE A 263 -14.39 -4.75 -2.47
CA PHE A 263 -15.47 -5.71 -2.23
C PHE A 263 -15.53 -6.78 -3.33
N PRO A 264 -15.47 -8.09 -2.98
CA PRO A 264 -15.07 -8.63 -1.67
C PRO A 264 -13.55 -8.47 -1.41
N ALA A 265 -13.15 -8.47 -0.14
CA ALA A 265 -11.76 -8.48 0.31
C ALA A 265 -11.46 -9.73 1.16
N HIS A 266 -10.17 -10.00 1.42
CA HIS A 266 -9.69 -11.06 2.32
C HIS A 266 -10.12 -12.48 1.94
N LEU A 267 -10.32 -12.74 0.65
CA LEU A 267 -10.69 -14.08 0.20
C LEU A 267 -9.48 -15.05 0.29
N PRO A 268 -9.69 -16.38 0.14
CA PRO A 268 -8.61 -17.35 0.23
C PRO A 268 -7.45 -17.13 -0.76
N GLN A 269 -7.71 -16.49 -1.91
CA GLN A 269 -6.73 -16.14 -2.93
C GLN A 269 -6.08 -14.76 -2.70
N ASP A 270 -6.48 -14.03 -1.65
CA ASP A 270 -5.90 -12.73 -1.31
C ASP A 270 -4.66 -12.86 -0.42
N GLY A 271 -3.64 -12.03 -0.66
CA GLY A 271 -2.49 -11.86 0.23
C GLY A 271 -2.60 -10.67 1.19
N ASP A 272 -3.81 -10.17 1.46
CA ASP A 272 -4.04 -8.87 2.10
C ASP A 272 -3.28 -8.70 3.43
N THR A 273 -2.41 -7.69 3.47
CA THR A 273 -1.49 -7.44 4.58
C THR A 273 -1.28 -5.95 4.81
N ILE A 274 -1.53 -5.49 6.04
CA ILE A 274 -1.30 -4.11 6.44
C ILE A 274 -0.29 -4.06 7.58
N PHE A 275 0.72 -3.18 7.42
CA PHE A 275 1.66 -2.82 8.47
C PHE A 275 1.17 -1.59 9.22
N GLY A 276 1.12 -1.64 10.55
CA GLY A 276 0.82 -0.50 11.41
C GLY A 276 2.11 0.10 11.95
N VAL A 277 2.34 1.40 11.74
CA VAL A 277 3.62 2.07 12.04
C VAL A 277 3.43 3.32 12.88
N SER A 278 4.36 3.58 13.80
CA SER A 278 4.46 4.83 14.55
C SER A 278 5.87 5.41 14.49
N THR A 279 5.98 6.68 14.10
CA THR A 279 7.25 7.45 14.13
C THR A 279 7.50 8.19 15.44
N GLU A 280 6.51 8.22 16.35
CA GLU A 280 6.58 8.78 17.71
C GLU A 280 7.05 10.24 17.80
N GLU A 281 6.78 11.05 16.77
CA GLU A 281 7.09 12.49 16.77
C GLU A 281 6.09 13.32 17.62
N LYS A 282 4.98 12.71 18.06
CA LYS A 282 3.98 13.31 18.96
C LYS A 282 3.77 12.48 20.24
N PRO A 283 3.31 13.11 21.35
CA PRO A 283 3.09 12.43 22.62
C PRO A 283 2.10 11.25 22.52
N THR A 284 2.14 10.38 23.53
CA THR A 284 1.17 9.29 23.67
C THR A 284 -0.26 9.83 23.62
N PRO A 285 -1.12 9.30 22.75
CA PRO A 285 -2.49 9.76 22.63
C PRO A 285 -3.31 9.39 23.88
N SER A 286 -4.29 10.22 24.22
CA SER A 286 -5.37 9.79 25.12
C SER A 286 -6.14 8.62 24.48
N LEU A 287 -7.01 7.96 25.25
CA LEU A 287 -7.85 6.89 24.68
C LEU A 287 -8.73 7.42 23.53
N THR A 288 -9.28 8.62 23.68
CA THR A 288 -10.13 9.25 22.66
C THR A 288 -9.32 9.60 21.41
N ASP A 289 -8.14 10.22 21.57
CA ASP A 289 -7.25 10.51 20.43
C ASP A 289 -6.82 9.22 19.72
N PHE A 290 -6.57 8.14 20.46
CA PHE A 290 -6.24 6.86 19.87
C PHE A 290 -7.39 6.28 19.06
N CYS A 291 -8.63 6.35 19.56
CA CYS A 291 -9.81 5.98 18.78
C CYS A 291 -9.96 6.81 17.51
N GLU A 292 -9.70 8.12 17.56
CA GLU A 292 -9.70 8.98 16.36
C GLU A 292 -8.60 8.58 15.36
N ILE A 293 -7.40 8.26 15.83
CA ILE A 293 -6.31 7.74 14.99
C ILE A 293 -6.75 6.46 14.28
N LEU A 294 -7.41 5.55 14.99
CA LEU A 294 -7.90 4.29 14.42
C LEU A 294 -9.00 4.51 13.38
N GLN A 295 -9.94 5.44 13.61
CA GLN A 295 -10.94 5.82 12.62
C GLN A 295 -10.29 6.44 11.37
N ALA A 296 -9.34 7.36 11.58
CA ALA A 296 -8.60 8.01 10.51
C ALA A 296 -7.85 6.96 9.66
N ALA A 297 -7.23 5.96 10.29
CA ALA A 297 -6.55 4.85 9.62
C ALA A 297 -7.45 4.09 8.65
N THR A 298 -8.68 3.76 9.05
CA THR A 298 -9.69 3.15 8.18
C THR A 298 -9.99 4.05 6.97
N MET A 299 -10.25 5.34 7.22
CA MET A 299 -10.61 6.30 6.17
C MET A 299 -9.47 6.51 5.16
N VAL A 300 -8.24 6.78 5.63
CA VAL A 300 -7.10 7.00 4.73
C VAL A 300 -6.72 5.75 3.96
N THR A 301 -6.92 4.55 4.52
CA THR A 301 -6.68 3.30 3.81
C THR A 301 -7.66 3.13 2.65
N ALA A 302 -8.96 3.34 2.89
CA ALA A 302 -9.98 3.28 1.84
C ALA A 302 -9.70 4.31 0.73
N ARG A 303 -9.42 5.57 1.11
CA ARG A 303 -9.06 6.64 0.16
C ARG A 303 -7.83 6.29 -0.67
N ALA A 304 -6.77 5.79 -0.03
CA ALA A 304 -5.54 5.37 -0.72
C ALA A 304 -5.82 4.28 -1.75
N ILE A 305 -6.72 3.33 -1.46
CA ILE A 305 -7.10 2.28 -2.44
C ILE A 305 -7.75 2.90 -3.68
N ALA A 306 -8.72 3.80 -3.49
CA ALA A 306 -9.38 4.49 -4.61
C ALA A 306 -8.39 5.31 -5.44
N LEU A 307 -7.51 6.09 -4.77
CA LEU A 307 -6.49 6.90 -5.44
C LEU A 307 -5.49 6.06 -6.25
N GLY A 308 -5.12 4.88 -5.75
CA GLY A 308 -4.25 3.96 -6.49
C GLY A 308 -4.84 3.52 -7.83
N VAL A 309 -6.14 3.18 -7.84
CA VAL A 309 -6.88 2.78 -9.05
C VAL A 309 -7.19 3.97 -9.95
N TYR A 310 -7.62 5.10 -9.38
CA TYR A 310 -7.99 6.30 -10.13
C TYR A 310 -6.80 6.90 -10.89
N HIS A 311 -5.62 6.92 -10.28
CA HIS A 311 -4.39 7.44 -10.91
C HIS A 311 -3.63 6.40 -11.76
N ALA A 312 -4.12 5.16 -11.87
CA ALA A 312 -3.51 4.15 -12.73
C ALA A 312 -3.39 4.65 -14.18
N ALA A 313 -2.22 4.48 -14.80
CA ALA A 313 -1.92 5.07 -16.10
C ALA A 313 -2.57 4.29 -17.25
N PRO A 314 -3.09 4.98 -18.28
CA PRO A 314 -3.62 4.36 -19.50
C PRO A 314 -2.47 3.99 -20.43
N LEU A 315 -1.81 2.86 -20.17
CA LEU A 315 -0.59 2.47 -20.87
C LEU A 315 -0.82 1.72 -22.19
N GLY A 316 -2.08 1.42 -22.56
CA GLY A 316 -2.40 0.72 -23.81
C GLY A 316 -1.77 -0.67 -23.93
N TRP A 317 -1.44 -1.30 -22.80
CA TRP A 317 -0.84 -2.63 -22.77
C TRP A 317 -1.84 -3.67 -23.28
N ALA A 318 -1.42 -4.47 -24.27
CA ALA A 318 -2.19 -5.64 -24.68
C ALA A 318 -2.35 -6.63 -23.52
N ASP A 319 -3.50 -7.31 -23.52
CA ASP A 319 -3.85 -8.39 -22.59
C ASP A 319 -3.71 -7.99 -21.10
N CYS A 320 -4.10 -6.76 -20.76
CA CYS A 320 -4.14 -6.29 -19.38
C CYS A 320 -5.50 -5.65 -19.04
N ALA A 321 -5.80 -5.54 -17.76
CA ALA A 321 -6.98 -4.82 -17.30
C ALA A 321 -6.89 -3.32 -17.66
N PRO A 322 -7.98 -2.70 -18.16
CA PRO A 322 -8.00 -1.29 -18.49
C PRO A 322 -7.90 -0.42 -17.23
N SER A 323 -7.30 0.75 -17.34
CA SER A 323 -7.34 1.77 -16.29
C SER A 323 -8.75 2.34 -16.12
N TRP A 324 -9.04 2.88 -14.94
CA TRP A 324 -10.33 3.54 -14.68
C TRP A 324 -10.62 4.63 -15.72
N LYS A 325 -9.61 5.41 -16.12
CA LYS A 325 -9.73 6.48 -17.12
C LYS A 325 -10.10 5.93 -18.50
N GLU A 326 -9.42 4.88 -18.96
CA GLU A 326 -9.76 4.24 -20.25
C GLU A 326 -11.22 3.76 -20.33
N VAL A 327 -11.81 3.39 -19.20
CA VAL A 327 -13.21 2.93 -19.17
C VAL A 327 -14.21 4.08 -19.02
N PHE A 328 -13.89 5.10 -18.20
CA PHE A 328 -14.89 6.05 -17.71
C PHE A 328 -14.65 7.52 -18.06
N SER A 329 -13.43 7.97 -18.39
CA SER A 329 -13.19 9.42 -18.61
C SER A 329 -13.81 9.97 -19.90
N ASP A 330 -14.17 9.12 -20.86
CA ASP A 330 -14.90 9.54 -22.07
C ASP A 330 -16.41 9.73 -21.85
N GLN A 331 -16.95 9.34 -20.68
CA GLN A 331 -18.38 9.49 -20.38
C GLN A 331 -18.76 10.88 -19.87
N ASP A 332 -17.80 11.66 -19.37
CA ASP A 332 -18.04 13.03 -18.88
C ASP A 332 -18.41 13.99 -20.01
N HIS A 333 -17.86 13.81 -21.22
CA HIS A 333 -18.22 14.63 -22.39
C HIS A 333 -19.66 14.44 -22.87
N LYS A 334 -20.35 13.35 -22.49
CA LYS A 334 -21.74 13.12 -22.85
C LYS A 334 -22.74 13.62 -21.82
N ARG A 335 -22.32 13.89 -20.58
CA ARG A 335 -23.21 14.41 -19.52
C ARG A 335 -23.30 15.93 -19.50
N GLU A 336 -22.32 16.64 -20.04
CA GLU A 336 -22.39 18.11 -20.23
C GLU A 336 -23.19 18.55 -21.47
N GLN A 337 -23.69 17.61 -22.29
CA GLN A 337 -24.47 17.90 -23.50
C GLN A 337 -25.95 17.52 -23.40
N VAL A 338 -26.47 17.21 -22.21
CA VAL A 338 -27.89 16.89 -21.97
C VAL A 338 -28.51 17.85 -20.98
#